data_AF-A0A3D0M0H0-F1
#
_entry.id   AF-A0A3D0M0H0-F1
#
_cell.length_a   1.000
_cell.length_b   1.000
_cell.length_c   1.000
_cell.angle_alpha   90.00
_cell.angle_beta   90.00
_cell.angle_gamma   90.00
#
_symmetry.space_group_name_H-M   'P 1'
#
loop_
_entity.id
_entity.type
_entity.pdbx_description
1 polymer ?
#
loop_
_entity_poly.entity_id
_entity_poly.type
_entity_poly.pdbx_seq_one_letter_code
_entity_poly.pdbx_strand_id
1 'polypeptide(L)' 'MSYQNLARNLRRSSEQCDLKPGDQVIMINCPEARKHQGIVWTVESIPFTLCRRLVVMLKGYHDCFDVEKLGRVS' A
#
# COMPACT_ATOMS: atom_id res chain seq x y z
N MET A 1 24.53 -2.59 -17.73
CA MET A 1 23.51 -2.64 -16.66
C MET A 1 22.17 -2.99 -17.33
N SER A 2 21.62 -4.18 -17.08
CA SER A 2 20.56 -4.76 -17.93
C SER A 2 19.15 -4.34 -17.47
N TYR A 3 18.35 -3.82 -18.42
CA TYR A 3 16.92 -3.51 -18.28
C TYR A 3 16.08 -4.69 -17.77
N GLN A 4 16.59 -5.92 -17.88
CA GLN A 4 15.93 -7.12 -17.38
C GLN A 4 15.78 -7.15 -15.86
N ASN A 5 16.65 -6.46 -15.10
CA ASN A 5 16.55 -6.38 -13.64
C ASN A 5 15.58 -5.28 -13.17
N LEU A 6 15.37 -4.24 -13.99
CA LEU A 6 14.32 -3.24 -13.76
C LEU A 6 12.93 -3.84 -13.99
N ALA A 7 12.76 -4.62 -15.06
CA ALA A 7 11.48 -5.28 -15.37
C ALA A 7 11.05 -6.31 -14.32
N ARG A 8 11.99 -7.05 -13.69
CA ARG A 8 11.65 -7.98 -12.59
C ARG A 8 11.22 -7.26 -11.31
N ASN A 9 11.79 -6.10 -11.00
CA ASN A 9 11.35 -5.29 -9.86
C ASN A 9 10.02 -4.58 -10.12
N LEU A 10 9.78 -4.14 -11.37
CA LEU A 10 8.53 -3.50 -11.79
C LEU A 10 7.36 -4.48 -11.97
N ARG A 11 7.62 -5.77 -12.23
CA ARG A 11 6.56 -6.79 -12.28
C ARG A 11 5.96 -7.11 -10.92
N ARG A 12 6.68 -6.88 -9.82
CA ARG A 12 6.17 -7.11 -8.46
C ARG A 12 5.27 -5.99 -7.95
N SER A 13 5.25 -4.83 -8.61
CA SER A 13 4.50 -3.63 -8.19
C SER A 13 3.16 -3.44 -8.90
N SER A 14 2.84 -4.22 -9.94
CA SER A 14 1.65 -4.01 -10.77
C SER A 14 0.70 -5.21 -10.91
N GLU A 15 1.03 -6.36 -10.34
CA GLU A 15 0.09 -7.49 -10.31
C GLU A 15 -0.83 -7.33 -9.11
N GLN A 16 -1.99 -6.71 -9.37
CA GLN A 16 -3.16 -6.58 -8.51
C GLN A 16 -2.88 -6.19 -7.05
N CYS A 17 -3.22 -4.95 -6.71
CA CYS A 17 -3.53 -4.66 -5.32
C CYS A 17 -4.76 -5.45 -4.90
N ASP A 18 -4.51 -6.63 -4.36
CA ASP A 18 -5.52 -7.53 -3.81
C ASP A 18 -5.86 -7.18 -2.35
N LEU A 19 -5.52 -5.96 -1.88
CA LEU A 19 -5.87 -5.53 -0.53
C LEU A 19 -7.39 -5.60 -0.37
N LYS A 20 -7.83 -6.31 0.67
CA LYS A 20 -9.24 -6.50 0.99
C LYS A 20 -9.53 -5.89 2.36
N PRO A 21 -10.78 -5.43 2.60
CA PRO A 21 -11.22 -5.09 3.94
C PRO A 21 -10.87 -6.22 4.93
N GLY A 22 -10.27 -5.86 6.06
CA GLY A 22 -9.78 -6.79 7.07
C GLY A 22 -8.28 -7.11 6.99
N ASP A 23 -7.61 -6.85 5.85
CA ASP A 23 -6.17 -7.07 5.75
C ASP A 23 -5.39 -6.19 6.72
N GLN A 24 -4.32 -6.76 7.29
CA GLN A 24 -3.39 -6.03 8.14
C GLN A 24 -2.21 -5.50 7.32
N VAL A 25 -1.97 -4.20 7.43
CA VAL A 25 -0.93 -3.49 6.69
C VAL A 25 -0.15 -2.54 7.57
N ILE A 26 1.08 -2.24 7.17
CA ILE A 26 1.92 -1.18 7.72
C ILE A 26 2.20 -0.15 6.64
N MET A 27 2.40 1.10 7.04
CA MET A 27 2.88 2.13 6.12
C MET A 27 4.37 1.88 5.84
N ILE A 28 4.76 1.91 4.57
CA ILE A 28 6.14 1.73 4.10
C ILE A 28 6.49 2.82 3.08
N ASN A 29 7.79 3.04 2.84
CA ASN A 29 8.29 3.91 1.76
C ASN A 29 7.71 5.34 1.75
N CYS A 30 7.32 5.88 2.91
CA CYS A 30 6.78 7.24 3.04
C CYS A 30 7.19 7.91 4.36
N PRO A 31 7.17 9.26 4.43
CA PRO A 31 7.44 9.98 5.68
C PRO A 31 6.51 9.56 6.83
N GLU A 32 5.25 9.27 6.52
CA GLU A 32 4.21 8.80 7.46
C GLU A 32 4.60 7.47 8.10
N ALA A 33 5.28 6.58 7.38
CA ALA A 33 5.79 5.31 7.92
C ALA A 33 6.72 5.51 9.11
N ARG A 34 7.50 6.60 9.14
CA ARG A 34 8.37 6.91 10.29
C ARG A 34 7.59 7.41 11.51
N LYS A 35 6.47 8.13 11.27
CA LYS A 35 5.59 8.62 12.34
C LYS A 35 4.76 7.50 12.95
N HIS A 36 4.37 6.53 12.13
CA HIS A 36 3.53 5.39 12.50
C HIS A 36 4.31 4.07 12.53
N GLN A 37 5.61 4.14 12.87
CA GLN A 37 6.47 2.97 12.90
C GLN A 37 5.95 1.95 13.93
N GLY A 38 5.76 0.70 13.50
CA GLY A 38 5.23 -0.37 14.36
C GLY A 38 3.71 -0.37 14.53
N ILE A 39 2.98 0.58 13.92
CA ILE A 39 1.52 0.58 13.93
C ILE A 39 1.00 -0.28 12.78
N VAL A 40 0.22 -1.30 13.13
CA VAL A 40 -0.52 -2.12 12.19
C VAL A 40 -1.90 -1.52 11.98
N TRP A 41 -2.23 -1.25 10.72
CA TRP A 41 -3.52 -0.74 10.29
C TRP A 41 -4.37 -1.87 9.72
N THR A 42 -5.68 -1.73 9.83
CA THR A 42 -6.64 -2.62 9.19
C THR A 42 -7.25 -1.92 7.99
N VAL A 43 -7.18 -2.55 6.83
CA VAL A 43 -7.85 -2.06 5.62
C VAL A 43 -9.36 -2.06 5.84
N GLU A 44 -10.02 -0.93 5.58
CA GLU A 44 -11.46 -0.75 5.77
C GLU A 44 -12.24 -0.81 4.46
N SER A 45 -11.66 -0.35 3.35
CA SER A 45 -12.32 -0.30 2.04
C SER A 45 -11.69 -1.25 1.02
N ILE A 46 -12.46 -1.59 -0.02
CA ILE A 46 -11.86 -2.09 -1.26
C ILE A 46 -10.99 -0.99 -1.91
N PRO A 47 -9.95 -1.33 -2.68
CA PRO A 47 -9.13 -0.35 -3.37
C PRO A 47 -9.95 0.44 -4.40
N PHE A 48 -9.78 1.75 -4.44
CA PHE A 48 -10.44 2.64 -5.39
C PHE A 48 -9.47 3.67 -5.96
N THR A 49 -9.77 4.20 -7.13
CA THR A 49 -8.90 5.17 -7.80
C THR A 49 -9.25 6.59 -7.38
N LEU A 50 -8.26 7.33 -6.87
CA LEU A 50 -8.35 8.75 -6.57
C LEU A 50 -7.17 9.47 -7.21
N CYS A 51 -7.42 10.51 -8.01
CA CYS A 51 -6.38 11.29 -8.69
C CYS A 51 -5.34 10.41 -9.46
N ARG A 52 -5.82 9.40 -10.18
CA ARG A 52 -5.00 8.41 -10.92
C ARG A 52 -4.09 7.53 -10.05
N ARG A 53 -4.32 7.48 -8.74
CA ARG A 53 -3.64 6.58 -7.81
C ARG A 53 -4.63 5.61 -7.20
N LEU A 54 -4.16 4.40 -6.90
CA LEU A 54 -4.97 3.40 -6.21
C LEU A 54 -4.81 3.60 -4.70
N VAL A 55 -5.92 3.80 -4.00
CA VAL A 55 -5.94 4.10 -2.57
C VAL A 55 -6.90 3.18 -1.82
N VAL A 56 -6.69 3.03 -0.53
CA VAL A 56 -7.59 2.35 0.41
C VAL A 56 -7.86 3.23 1.63
N MET A 57 -8.97 3.00 2.31
CA MET A 57 -9.20 3.56 3.65
C MET A 57 -8.65 2.60 4.70
N LEU A 58 -8.08 3.16 5.76
CA LEU A 58 -7.58 2.40 6.91
C LEU A 58 -8.43 2.74 8.14
N LYS A 59 -8.77 1.73 8.93
CA LYS A 59 -9.61 1.88 10.11
C LYS A 59 -8.97 2.84 11.11
N GLY A 60 -9.65 3.94 11.41
CA GLY A 60 -9.18 4.97 12.34
C GLY A 60 -8.14 5.94 11.75
N TYR A 61 -7.84 5.85 10.45
CA TYR A 61 -7.04 6.84 9.73
C TYR A 61 -7.98 7.79 8.99
N HIS A 62 -7.83 9.10 9.19
CA HIS A 62 -8.77 10.12 8.72
C HIS A 62 -8.73 10.40 7.21
N ASP A 63 -7.93 9.66 6.43
CA ASP A 63 -7.75 9.89 5.00
C ASP A 63 -7.61 8.54 4.25
N CYS A 64 -7.61 8.60 2.93
CA CYS A 64 -7.23 7.48 2.09
C CYS A 64 -5.69 7.39 1.99
N PHE A 65 -5.18 6.18 1.83
CA PHE A 65 -3.75 5.93 1.74
C PHE A 65 -3.39 5.23 0.45
N ASP A 66 -2.28 5.66 -0.14
CA ASP A 66 -1.73 5.10 -1.36
C ASP A 66 -1.33 3.65 -1.12
N VAL A 67 -1.91 2.76 -1.91
CA VAL A 67 -1.67 1.33 -1.86
C VAL A 67 -0.19 1.00 -2.04
N GLU A 68 0.52 1.73 -2.91
CA GLU A 68 1.94 1.47 -3.20
C GLU A 68 2.84 1.74 -1.99
N LYS A 69 2.29 2.42 -0.98
CA LYS A 69 2.96 2.76 0.28
C LYS A 69 2.50 1.88 1.44
N LEU A 70 1.80 0.78 1.16
CA LEU A 70 1.37 -0.20 2.16
C LEU A 70 2.12 -1.52 1.99
N GLY A 71 2.63 -2.05 3.09
CA GLY A 71 3.16 -3.40 3.19
C GLY A 71 2.20 -4.29 3.96
N ARG A 72 1.83 -5.45 3.42
CA ARG A 72 1.07 -6.46 4.17
C ARG A 72 1.91 -7.02 5.32
N VAL A 73 1.25 -7.29 6.44
CA VAL A 73 1.86 -7.93 7.62
C VAL A 73 1.64 -9.46 7.61
N SER A 74 0.76 -9.96 6.73
CA SER A 74 0.53 -11.40 6.52
C SER A 74 1.75 -12.12 5.93
#